data_AF-A0A945RP53-F1
#
_entry.id   AF-A0A945RP53-F1
#
_cell.length_a   1.000
_cell.length_b   1.000
_cell.length_c   1.000
_cell.angle_alpha   90.00
_cell.angle_beta   90.00
_cell.angle_gamma   90.00
#
_symmetry.space_group_name_H-M   'P 1'
#
loop_
_entity.id
_entity.type
_entity.pdbx_description
1 polymer ?
#
loop_
_entity_poly.entity_id
_entity_poly.type
_entity_poly.pdbx_seq_one_letter_code
_entity_poly.pdbx_strand_id
1 'polypeptide(L)'
;MGIAGWMARKGAVGGTARWAAKGYHALIRDNPDGTHFHLLMFLTETRYSSATDSPLKKRLIDLITTDPENRLLKAKFFPGLHRFVVCILTIEAGFEENTLENQRMFEDVIREELLKNGVPKNIIENSNILIPDDDEN
;
A
#
# COMPACT_ATOMS: atom_id res chain seq x y z
N MET A 1 2.78 -4.40 -26.07
CA MET A 1 3.27 -5.48 -25.17
C MET A 1 2.54 -6.78 -25.53
N GLY A 2 3.19 -7.94 -25.43
CA GLY A 2 2.54 -9.24 -25.65
C GLY A 2 1.80 -9.77 -24.41
N ILE A 3 0.84 -10.66 -24.62
CA ILE A 3 -0.04 -11.25 -23.58
C ILE A 3 0.76 -11.93 -22.44
N ALA A 4 1.89 -12.57 -22.75
CA ALA A 4 2.72 -13.24 -21.76
C ALA A 4 3.39 -12.26 -20.77
N GLY A 5 3.92 -11.13 -21.28
CA GLY A 5 4.51 -10.09 -20.44
C GLY A 5 3.46 -9.41 -19.55
N TRP A 6 2.23 -9.30 -20.05
CA TRP A 6 1.09 -8.80 -19.28
C TRP A 6 0.71 -9.74 -18.13
N MET A 7 0.57 -11.05 -18.39
CA MET A 7 0.27 -12.05 -17.36
C MET A 7 1.33 -12.12 -16.26
N ALA A 8 2.61 -12.04 -16.62
CA ALA A 8 3.71 -12.07 -15.66
C ALA A 8 3.67 -10.87 -14.70
N ARG A 9 3.41 -9.66 -15.23
CA ARG A 9 3.30 -8.43 -14.42
C ARG A 9 2.05 -8.46 -13.54
N LYS A 10 0.91 -8.91 -14.07
CA LYS A 10 -0.32 -9.10 -13.28
C LYS A 10 -0.09 -10.11 -12.14
N GLY A 11 0.68 -11.16 -12.38
CA GLY A 11 1.10 -12.13 -11.37
C GLY A 11 1.91 -11.51 -10.24
N ALA A 12 2.90 -10.67 -10.57
CA ALA A 12 3.74 -9.99 -9.59
C ALA A 12 2.96 -8.93 -8.78
N VAL A 13 2.21 -8.05 -9.45
CA VAL A 13 1.38 -7.01 -8.83
C VAL A 13 0.34 -7.63 -7.90
N GLY A 14 -0.42 -8.60 -8.40
CA GLY A 14 -1.42 -9.31 -7.60
C GLY A 14 -0.80 -10.13 -6.47
N GLY A 15 0.40 -10.68 -6.68
CA GLY A 15 1.16 -11.39 -5.64
C GLY A 15 1.48 -10.49 -4.45
N THR A 16 1.99 -9.29 -4.70
CA THR A 16 2.28 -8.30 -3.65
C THR A 16 1.00 -7.85 -2.94
N ALA A 17 -0.10 -7.61 -3.67
CA ALA A 17 -1.38 -7.27 -3.07
C ALA A 17 -1.94 -8.38 -2.16
N ARG A 18 -1.91 -9.65 -2.61
CA ARG A 18 -2.32 -10.81 -1.80
C ARG A 18 -1.44 -10.99 -0.57
N TRP A 19 -0.14 -10.76 -0.68
CA TRP A 19 0.77 -10.79 0.47
C TRP A 19 0.39 -9.72 1.51
N ALA A 20 0.11 -8.49 1.07
CA ALA A 20 -0.31 -7.41 1.95
C ALA A 20 -1.65 -7.72 2.65
N ALA A 21 -2.62 -8.28 1.93
CA ALA A 21 -3.90 -8.73 2.50
C ALA A 21 -3.72 -9.81 3.58
N LYS A 22 -2.82 -10.78 3.37
CA LYS A 22 -2.50 -11.80 4.39
C LYS A 22 -1.90 -11.17 5.64
N GLY A 23 -1.00 -10.20 5.49
CA GLY A 23 -0.43 -9.50 6.63
C GLY A 23 -1.45 -8.63 7.39
N TYR A 24 -2.42 -8.05 6.69
CA TYR A 24 -3.58 -7.39 7.33
C TYR A 24 -4.35 -8.36 8.23
N HIS A 25 -4.75 -9.52 7.70
CA HIS A 25 -5.48 -10.53 8.47
C HIS A 25 -4.68 -11.08 9.65
N ALA A 26 -3.38 -11.26 9.48
CA ALA A 26 -2.49 -11.65 10.57
C ALA A 26 -2.48 -10.60 11.69
N LEU A 27 -2.36 -9.31 11.34
CA LEU A 27 -2.34 -8.25 12.33
C LEU A 27 -3.66 -8.11 13.06
N ILE A 28 -4.80 -8.03 12.37
CA ILE A 28 -6.10 -7.83 13.05
C ILE A 28 -6.50 -9.01 13.94
N ARG A 29 -6.02 -10.21 13.64
CA ARG A 29 -6.24 -11.39 14.48
C ARG A 29 -5.46 -11.29 15.78
N ASP A 30 -4.23 -10.80 15.71
CA ASP A 30 -3.30 -10.77 16.84
C ASP A 30 -3.38 -9.44 17.62
N ASN A 31 -3.86 -8.36 16.98
CA ASN A 31 -4.05 -7.02 17.52
C ASN A 31 -5.26 -6.32 16.83
N PRO A 32 -6.50 -6.60 17.29
CA PRO A 32 -7.72 -6.07 16.65
C PRO A 32 -7.84 -4.54 16.73
N ASP A 33 -7.21 -3.91 17.72
CA ASP A 33 -7.17 -2.46 17.90
C ASP A 33 -5.96 -1.81 17.21
N GLY A 34 -5.22 -2.57 16.41
CA GLY A 34 -4.05 -2.12 15.67
C GLY A 34 -4.39 -0.97 14.71
N THR A 35 -3.71 0.16 14.87
CA THR A 35 -3.86 1.30 13.96
C THR A 35 -3.32 0.99 12.56
N HIS A 36 -3.76 1.77 11.58
CA HIS A 36 -3.24 1.67 10.20
C HIS A 36 -1.71 1.80 10.12
N PHE A 37 -1.12 2.64 10.97
CA PHE A 37 0.34 2.77 11.06
C PHE A 37 1.01 1.45 11.52
N HIS A 38 0.47 0.79 12.55
CA HIS A 38 1.00 -0.50 13.00
C HIS A 38 0.93 -1.55 11.89
N LEU A 39 -0.12 -1.53 11.06
CA LEU A 39 -0.21 -2.39 9.88
C LEU A 39 0.93 -2.16 8.89
N LEU A 40 1.14 -0.93 8.46
CA LEU A 40 2.17 -0.64 7.46
C LEU A 40 3.58 -0.91 7.98
N MET A 41 3.83 -0.61 9.26
CA MET A 41 5.10 -0.93 9.91
C MET A 41 5.30 -2.45 10.03
N PHE A 42 4.30 -3.19 10.49
CA PHE A 42 4.34 -4.66 10.57
C PHE A 42 4.65 -5.29 9.19
N LEU A 43 3.97 -4.82 8.14
CA LEU A 43 4.19 -5.29 6.78
C LEU A 43 5.61 -4.95 6.29
N THR A 44 6.09 -3.74 6.57
CA THR A 44 7.44 -3.30 6.20
C THR A 44 8.51 -4.15 6.88
N GLU A 45 8.39 -4.36 8.19
CA GLU A 45 9.28 -5.22 8.96
C GLU A 45 9.25 -6.66 8.45
N THR A 46 8.06 -7.18 8.12
CA THR A 46 7.91 -8.53 7.58
C THR A 46 8.57 -8.67 6.22
N ARG A 47 8.36 -7.71 5.30
CA ARG A 47 8.89 -7.74 3.92
C ARG A 47 10.42 -7.69 3.89
N TYR A 48 11.03 -6.95 4.81
CA TYR A 48 12.47 -6.70 4.85
C TYR A 48 13.15 -7.24 6.12
N SER A 49 12.57 -8.26 6.75
CA SER A 49 13.02 -8.81 8.03
C SER A 49 14.48 -9.30 8.00
N SER A 50 14.94 -9.84 6.88
CA SER A 50 16.32 -10.30 6.70
C SER A 50 17.32 -9.20 6.37
N ALA A 51 16.87 -7.94 6.23
CA ALA A 51 17.67 -6.84 5.72
C ALA A 51 17.55 -5.60 6.63
N THR A 52 18.08 -5.73 7.85
CA THR A 52 18.02 -4.72 8.92
C THR A 52 18.47 -3.32 8.47
N ASP A 53 19.42 -3.25 7.53
CA ASP A 53 19.95 -2.00 6.96
C ASP A 53 19.57 -1.75 5.49
N SER A 54 18.53 -2.42 4.98
CA SER A 54 18.08 -2.25 3.60
C SER A 54 17.75 -0.80 3.27
N PRO A 55 18.40 -0.18 2.25
CA PRO A 55 18.01 1.13 1.75
C PRO A 55 16.55 1.15 1.27
N LEU A 56 16.02 0.03 0.78
CA LEU A 56 14.62 -0.11 0.36
C LEU A 56 13.67 -0.05 1.56
N LYS A 57 14.05 -0.70 2.67
CA LYS A 57 13.31 -0.62 3.93
C LYS A 57 13.27 0.82 4.44
N LYS A 58 14.42 1.51 4.48
CA LYS A 58 14.51 2.92 4.90
C LYS A 58 13.63 3.81 4.03
N ARG A 59 13.70 3.68 2.71
CA ARG A 59 12.82 4.42 1.77
C ARG A 59 11.34 4.16 2.01
N LEU A 60 10.94 2.91 2.26
CA LEU A 60 9.54 2.60 2.52
C LEU A 60 9.06 3.17 3.86
N ILE A 61 9.89 3.10 4.91
CA ILE A 61 9.61 3.75 6.20
C ILE A 61 9.48 5.26 6.02
N ASP A 62 10.38 5.89 5.27
CA ASP A 62 10.32 7.33 4.98
C ASP A 62 9.00 7.70 4.29
N LEU A 63 8.52 6.90 3.33
CA LEU A 63 7.23 7.12 2.66
C LEU A 63 6.01 6.93 3.60
N ILE A 64 6.09 6.05 4.59
CA ILE A 64 5.03 5.86 5.59
C ILE A 64 5.01 7.03 6.59
N THR A 65 6.20 7.56 6.92
CA THR A 65 6.39 8.50 8.04
C THR A 65 6.54 9.96 7.62
N THR A 66 6.77 10.23 6.33
CA THR A 66 7.03 11.56 5.78
C THR A 66 5.96 11.97 4.79
N ASP A 67 5.34 13.13 5.03
CA ASP A 67 4.49 13.83 4.07
C ASP A 67 5.35 14.40 2.92
N PRO A 68 5.06 14.09 1.64
CA PRO A 68 5.81 14.61 0.50
C PRO A 68 5.83 16.14 0.40
N GLU A 69 4.84 16.84 0.98
CA GLU A 69 4.70 18.30 0.85
C GLU A 69 4.98 19.09 2.13
N ASN A 70 5.08 18.45 3.31
CA ASN A 70 5.19 19.18 4.56
C ASN A 70 5.99 18.45 5.66
N ARG A 71 7.26 18.86 5.85
CA ARG A 71 8.13 18.38 6.95
C ARG A 71 7.64 18.72 8.38
N LEU A 72 6.42 19.27 8.55
CA LEU A 72 5.88 19.69 9.85
C LEU A 72 4.53 19.04 10.25
N LEU A 73 3.92 18.20 9.41
CA LEU A 73 2.65 17.52 9.74
C LEU A 73 2.84 16.00 9.85
N LYS A 74 3.32 15.54 11.01
CA LYS A 74 3.48 14.11 11.36
C LYS A 74 2.16 13.32 11.51
N ALA A 75 1.02 13.82 11.01
CA ALA A 75 -0.28 13.30 11.45
C ALA A 75 -1.39 13.17 10.39
N LYS A 76 -1.19 13.43 9.08
CA LYS A 76 -2.36 13.55 8.16
C LYS A 76 -2.40 12.71 6.89
N PHE A 77 -1.37 11.96 6.52
CA PHE A 77 -1.46 11.09 5.34
C PHE A 77 -0.73 9.77 5.57
N PHE A 78 -1.42 8.80 6.17
CA PHE A 78 -0.97 7.42 6.05
C PHE A 78 -1.52 6.87 4.72
N PRO A 79 -0.69 6.31 3.83
CA PRO A 79 -1.20 5.69 2.62
C PRO A 79 -2.05 4.48 3.00
N GLY A 80 -3.24 4.34 2.40
CA GLY A 80 -3.98 3.09 2.49
C GLY A 80 -3.20 1.89 1.97
N LEU A 81 -3.66 0.69 2.28
CA LEU A 81 -2.98 -0.55 1.90
C LEU A 81 -2.75 -0.66 0.37
N HIS A 82 -3.63 -0.06 -0.44
CA HIS A 82 -3.43 0.08 -1.89
C HIS A 82 -2.16 0.88 -2.21
N ARG A 83 -2.05 2.10 -1.68
CA ARG A 83 -0.92 2.98 -1.95
C ARG A 83 0.38 2.41 -1.36
N PHE A 84 0.30 1.71 -0.23
CA PHE A 84 1.45 0.98 0.31
C PHE A 84 1.98 -0.11 -0.65
N VAL A 85 1.09 -0.90 -1.26
CA VAL A 85 1.48 -1.91 -2.27
C VAL A 85 2.10 -1.23 -3.49
N VAL A 86 1.56 -0.08 -3.94
CA VAL A 86 2.18 0.72 -5.01
C VAL A 86 3.59 1.15 -4.61
N CYS A 87 3.81 1.66 -3.40
CA CYS A 87 5.14 2.04 -2.93
C CYS A 87 6.14 0.87 -2.97
N ILE A 88 5.72 -0.33 -2.54
CA ILE A 88 6.56 -1.53 -2.66
C ILE A 88 6.92 -1.78 -4.13
N LEU A 89 5.94 -1.75 -5.04
CA LEU A 89 6.16 -2.02 -6.46
C LEU A 89 7.01 -0.94 -7.14
N THR A 90 6.88 0.33 -6.74
CA THR A 90 7.76 1.41 -7.20
C THR A 90 9.21 1.13 -6.80
N ILE A 91 9.43 0.74 -5.54
CA ILE A 91 10.77 0.51 -4.99
C ILE A 91 11.41 -0.77 -5.55
N GLU A 92 10.65 -1.87 -5.63
CA GLU A 92 11.17 -3.19 -5.99
C GLU A 92 11.16 -3.49 -7.49
N ALA A 93 10.21 -2.91 -8.23
CA ALA A 93 9.90 -3.33 -9.60
C ALA A 93 9.77 -2.16 -10.61
N GLY A 94 10.11 -0.93 -10.20
CA GLY A 94 10.06 0.23 -11.09
C GLY A 94 8.65 0.52 -11.60
N PHE A 95 7.62 0.41 -10.75
CA PHE A 95 6.22 0.63 -11.12
C PHE A 95 6.02 1.91 -11.96
N GLU A 96 6.65 3.02 -11.56
CA GLU A 96 6.55 4.33 -12.20
C GLU A 96 7.20 4.39 -13.60
N GLU A 97 8.03 3.42 -13.97
CA GLU A 97 8.63 3.32 -15.31
C GLU A 97 7.62 2.81 -16.36
N ASN A 98 6.45 2.34 -15.92
CA ASN A 98 5.38 1.91 -16.82
C ASN A 98 4.59 3.08 -17.39
N THR A 99 3.90 2.86 -18.50
CA THR A 99 2.91 3.82 -19.03
C THR A 99 1.80 4.08 -18.02
N LEU A 100 1.20 5.28 -18.07
CA LEU A 100 0.07 5.64 -17.19
C LEU A 100 -1.11 4.66 -17.29
N GLU A 101 -1.38 4.14 -18.49
CA GLU A 101 -2.41 3.12 -18.70
C GLU A 101 -2.10 1.82 -17.92
N ASN A 102 -0.85 1.34 -17.98
CA ASN A 102 -0.42 0.16 -17.25
C ASN A 102 -0.44 0.40 -15.73
N GLN A 103 -0.02 1.59 -15.29
CA GLN A 103 -0.07 1.96 -13.87
C GLN A 103 -1.52 1.89 -13.35
N ARG A 104 -2.48 2.51 -14.05
CA ARG A 104 -3.90 2.47 -13.69
C ARG A 104 -4.44 1.03 -13.64
N MET A 105 -4.15 0.25 -14.67
CA MET A 105 -4.55 -1.16 -14.71
C MET A 105 -3.95 -1.97 -13.54
N PHE A 106 -2.69 -1.73 -13.18
CA PHE A 106 -2.08 -2.39 -12.04
C PHE A 106 -2.69 -1.92 -10.71
N GLU A 107 -3.02 -0.64 -10.58
CA GLU A 107 -3.77 -0.12 -9.42
C GLU A 107 -5.14 -0.79 -9.27
N ASP A 108 -5.84 -1.03 -10.38
CA ASP A 108 -7.11 -1.77 -10.39
C ASP A 108 -6.90 -3.22 -9.92
N VAL A 109 -5.85 -3.90 -10.41
CA VAL A 109 -5.50 -5.26 -9.97
C VAL A 109 -5.18 -5.29 -8.47
N ILE A 110 -4.44 -4.30 -7.95
CA ILE A 110 -4.14 -4.21 -6.52
C ILE A 110 -5.44 -4.09 -5.71
N ARG A 111 -6.33 -3.17 -6.12
CA ARG A 111 -7.60 -2.95 -5.43
C ARG A 111 -8.49 -4.19 -5.47
N GLU A 112 -8.59 -4.82 -6.64
CA GLU A 112 -9.36 -6.05 -6.85
C GLU A 112 -8.86 -7.19 -5.95
N GLU A 113 -7.55 -7.42 -5.90
CA GLU A 113 -6.96 -8.47 -5.06
C GLU A 113 -7.16 -8.19 -3.57
N LEU A 114 -6.96 -6.95 -3.11
CA LEU A 114 -7.20 -6.59 -1.70
C LEU A 114 -8.68 -6.80 -1.29
N LEU A 115 -9.61 -6.38 -2.14
CA LEU A 115 -11.05 -6.58 -1.91
C LEU A 115 -11.44 -8.06 -1.92
N LYS A 116 -10.98 -8.84 -2.90
CA LYS A 116 -11.25 -10.29 -2.98
C LYS A 116 -10.74 -11.06 -1.78
N ASN A 117 -9.66 -10.58 -1.16
CA ASN A 117 -9.12 -11.18 0.06
C ASN A 117 -9.77 -10.61 1.33
N GLY A 118 -10.86 -9.84 1.24
CA GLY A 118 -11.64 -9.41 2.40
C GLY A 118 -11.05 -8.25 3.19
N VAL A 119 -10.16 -7.44 2.59
CA VAL A 119 -9.67 -6.21 3.23
C VAL A 119 -10.76 -5.12 3.12
N PRO A 120 -11.18 -4.47 4.22
CA PRO A 120 -12.16 -3.39 4.18
C PRO A 120 -11.70 -2.17 3.37
N LYS A 121 -12.63 -1.50 2.67
CA LYS A 121 -12.32 -0.33 1.81
C LYS A 121 -11.61 0.79 2.55
N ASN A 122 -12.02 1.10 3.77
CA ASN A 122 -11.39 2.15 4.59
C ASN A 122 -9.93 1.81 4.93
N ILE A 123 -9.54 0.53 4.99
CA ILE A 123 -8.15 0.11 5.14
C ILE A 123 -7.42 0.18 3.79
N ILE A 124 -8.07 -0.18 2.68
CA ILE A 124 -7.46 -0.13 1.35
C ILE A 124 -7.10 1.32 0.97
N GLU A 125 -7.98 2.27 1.25
CA GLU A 125 -7.85 3.65 0.79
C GLU A 125 -7.31 4.59 1.88
N ASN A 126 -7.28 4.14 3.15
CA ASN A 126 -7.11 4.98 4.33
C ASN A 126 -7.96 6.26 4.28
N SER A 127 -9.19 6.10 3.79
CA SER A 127 -10.18 7.15 3.75
C SER A 127 -10.69 7.39 5.17
N ASN A 128 -9.96 8.18 5.96
CA ASN A 128 -10.63 9.08 6.89
C ASN A 128 -11.38 10.06 5.99
N ILE A 129 -12.63 9.73 5.67
CA ILE A 129 -13.53 10.66 5.00
C ILE A 129 -13.76 11.81 5.99
N LEU A 130 -12.88 12.80 5.95
CA LEU A 130 -13.25 14.18 6.22
C LEU A 130 -14.01 14.60 4.95
N ILE A 131 -15.30 14.29 4.89
CA ILE A 131 -16.20 15.17 4.15
C ILE A 131 -16.07 16.50 4.91
N PRO A 132 -15.57 17.59 4.29
CA PRO A 132 -15.84 18.89 4.87
C PRO A 132 -17.36 18.99 4.97
N ASP A 133 -17.88 19.24 6.16
CA ASP A 133 -19.25 19.72 6.36
C ASP A 133 -19.34 21.10 5.68
N ASP A 134 -19.35 21.11 4.35
CA ASP A 134 -20.02 22.13 3.56
C ASP A 134 -21.46 21.63 3.46
N ASP A 135 -22.29 22.02 4.43
CA ASP A 135 -23.58 22.65 4.14
C ASP A 135 -24.35 23.07 5.41
N GLU A 136 -24.75 24.35 5.40
CA GLU A 136 -26.00 24.92 5.95
C GLU A 136 -26.09 25.36 7.44
N ASN A 137 -25.60 26.58 7.74
CA ASN A 137 -26.40 27.83 7.86
C ASN A 137 -25.62 28.96 8.56
#